data_AF-A0A1I7UE19-F1
#
_entry.id   AF-A0A1I7UE19-F1
#
_cell.length_a   1.000
_cell.length_b   1.000
_cell.length_c   1.000
_cell.angle_alpha   90.00
_cell.angle_beta   90.00
_cell.angle_gamma   90.00
#
_symmetry.space_group_name_H-M   'P 1'
#
loop_
_entity.id
_entity.type
_entity.pdbx_description
1 polymer ?
#
loop_
_entity_poly.entity_id
_entity_poly.type
_entity_poly.pdbx_seq_one_letter_code
_entity_poly.pdbx_strand_id
1 'polypeptide(L)'
;MGIRMLLRIDLRVWVYLKIMKDTMKFEGFVDKGYLRCPGIPIQDIPDDLSIEYGFQEIASKWGDEPWKFRFHDSYHNSQGEGIKIQLNSKSYFIGLRKHLSLHSPFFAWLPTDQKYLSIECDDICKLMICFQIAHGVQFSLQESTIRDTLGPAKQFQLANVTRFCERQLIEADDSSNMKENIRLACEYNLRHFYIHLIRKVKDAKSLGDIIDEESLNMMPGEILKATVAMFFHRKL
;
A
#
# COMPACT_ATOMS: atom_id res chain seq x y z
N MET A 1 -40.28 10.74 -3.92
CA MET A 1 -39.17 11.69 -3.67
C MET A 1 -37.88 10.90 -3.80
N GLY A 2 -37.26 10.88 -4.99
CA GLY A 2 -36.09 10.07 -5.27
C GLY A 2 -34.81 10.89 -5.03
N ILE A 3 -34.03 10.52 -4.03
CA ILE A 3 -32.71 11.11 -3.80
C ILE A 3 -31.79 10.61 -4.93
N ARG A 4 -31.61 11.41 -5.97
CA ARG A 4 -30.48 11.25 -6.91
C ARG A 4 -29.21 11.61 -6.14
N MET A 5 -28.61 10.62 -5.51
CA MET A 5 -27.25 10.73 -5.01
C MET A 5 -26.34 10.82 -6.25
N LEU A 6 -25.99 12.03 -6.66
CA LEU A 6 -24.99 12.26 -7.70
C LEU A 6 -23.66 11.72 -7.15
N LEU A 7 -23.34 10.48 -7.51
CA LEU A 7 -22.04 9.87 -7.24
C LEU A 7 -20.97 10.73 -7.91
N ARG A 8 -20.24 11.50 -7.10
CA ARG A 8 -19.10 12.30 -7.54
C ARG A 8 -17.88 11.38 -7.62
N ILE A 9 -17.41 11.18 -8.84
CA ILE A 9 -16.20 10.43 -9.16
C ILE A 9 -15.18 11.44 -9.66
N ASP A 10 -14.07 11.57 -8.95
CA ASP A 10 -12.92 12.33 -9.43
C ASP A 10 -11.91 11.33 -10.03
N LEU A 11 -11.45 11.61 -11.26
CA LEU A 11 -10.49 10.74 -11.96
C LEU A 11 -9.19 11.49 -12.19
N ARG A 12 -8.07 10.83 -11.90
CA ARG A 12 -6.75 11.25 -12.35
C ARG A 12 -6.41 10.43 -13.59
N VAL A 13 -6.23 11.08 -14.72
CA VAL A 13 -6.03 10.41 -16.01
C VAL A 13 -4.72 10.81 -16.66
N TRP A 14 -4.08 9.87 -17.33
CA TRP A 14 -3.11 10.22 -18.36
C TRP A 14 -3.86 10.45 -19.66
N VAL A 15 -3.61 11.59 -20.28
CA VAL A 15 -3.97 11.89 -21.66
C VAL A 15 -2.71 11.78 -22.49
N TYR A 16 -2.72 10.87 -23.44
CA TYR A 16 -1.65 10.74 -24.42
C TYR A 16 -2.11 11.40 -25.69
N LEU A 17 -1.21 12.14 -26.32
CA LEU A 17 -1.43 12.73 -27.63
C LEU A 17 -0.25 12.37 -28.52
N LYS A 18 -0.52 11.63 -29.57
CA LYS A 18 0.48 11.35 -30.59
C LYS A 18 0.23 12.25 -31.79
N ILE A 19 1.23 13.05 -32.14
CA ILE A 19 1.24 13.93 -33.31
C ILE A 19 2.37 13.40 -34.19
N MET A 20 2.00 12.77 -35.32
CA MET A 20 2.95 12.08 -36.19
C MET A 20 3.77 10.99 -35.45
N LYS A 21 5.09 11.16 -35.31
CA LYS A 21 6.01 10.24 -34.60
C LYS A 21 6.24 10.61 -33.14
N ASP A 22 5.84 11.81 -32.74
CA ASP A 22 6.08 12.31 -31.38
C ASP A 22 4.88 12.04 -30.49
N THR A 23 5.14 11.44 -29.33
CA THR A 23 4.12 11.20 -28.31
C THR A 23 4.32 12.18 -27.17
N MET A 24 3.36 13.08 -27.01
CA MET A 24 3.23 13.92 -25.83
C MET A 24 2.34 13.23 -24.80
N LYS A 25 2.69 13.37 -23.52
CA LYS A 25 1.97 12.77 -22.40
C LYS A 25 1.67 13.86 -21.37
N PHE A 26 0.40 14.07 -21.09
CA PHE A 26 -0.05 15.04 -20.11
C PHE A 26 -0.87 14.35 -19.03
N GLU A 27 -0.64 14.78 -17.79
CA GLU A 27 -1.52 14.41 -16.70
C GLU A 27 -2.72 15.35 -16.68
N GLY A 28 -3.91 14.79 -16.62
CA GLY A 28 -5.17 15.52 -16.53
C GLY A 28 -6.01 15.08 -15.34
N PHE A 29 -6.91 15.97 -14.93
CA PHE A 29 -7.87 15.71 -13.87
C PHE A 29 -9.28 15.83 -14.43
N VAL A 30 -10.13 14.83 -14.18
CA VAL A 30 -11.56 14.93 -14.45
C VAL A 30 -12.26 15.22 -13.13
N ASP A 31 -12.79 16.44 -12.99
CA ASP A 31 -13.60 16.89 -11.85
C ASP A 31 -14.98 17.30 -12.38
N LYS A 32 -16.04 16.71 -11.80
CA LYS A 32 -17.45 16.95 -12.19
C LYS A 32 -17.73 16.76 -13.70
N GLY A 33 -17.04 15.83 -14.34
CA GLY A 33 -17.22 15.53 -15.77
C GLY A 33 -16.43 16.42 -16.73
N TYR A 34 -15.62 17.35 -16.23
CA TYR A 34 -14.76 18.19 -17.07
C TYR A 34 -13.30 17.75 -16.96
N LEU A 35 -12.68 17.45 -18.11
CA LEU A 35 -11.24 17.19 -18.20
C LEU A 35 -10.48 18.52 -18.16
N ARG A 36 -9.56 18.63 -17.20
CA ARG A 36 -8.57 19.70 -17.13
C ARG A 36 -7.22 19.13 -17.56
N CYS A 37 -6.73 19.57 -18.71
CA CYS A 37 -5.39 19.25 -19.22
C CYS A 37 -4.75 20.53 -19.77
N PRO A 38 -3.40 20.60 -19.85
CA PRO A 38 -2.72 21.67 -20.57
C PRO A 38 -3.29 21.76 -22.00
N GLY A 39 -3.73 22.94 -22.41
CA GLY A 39 -4.16 23.18 -23.79
C GLY A 39 -2.95 23.19 -24.71
N ILE A 40 -3.10 22.67 -25.93
CA ILE A 40 -2.10 22.81 -26.99
C ILE A 40 -2.53 23.97 -27.88
N PRO A 41 -1.65 24.95 -28.14
CA PRO A 41 -1.95 26.03 -29.08
C PRO A 41 -2.25 25.48 -30.47
N ILE A 42 -3.37 25.88 -31.08
CA ILE A 42 -3.80 25.45 -32.43
C ILE A 42 -2.75 25.77 -33.52
N GLN A 43 -1.93 26.79 -33.29
CA GLN A 43 -0.93 27.30 -34.23
C GLN A 43 0.32 26.41 -34.39
N ASP A 44 0.46 25.36 -33.57
CA ASP A 44 1.58 24.40 -33.66
C ASP A 44 1.17 23.08 -34.34
N ILE A 45 0.02 23.04 -35.01
CA ILE A 45 -0.58 21.82 -35.57
C ILE A 45 -0.26 21.71 -37.07
N PRO A 46 0.47 20.67 -37.54
CA PRO A 46 0.77 20.46 -38.95
C PRO A 46 -0.47 20.12 -39.80
N ASP A 47 -0.41 20.38 -41.11
CA ASP A 47 -1.50 20.11 -42.06
C ASP A 47 -1.82 18.60 -42.24
N ASP A 48 -0.83 17.72 -42.06
CA ASP A 48 -0.98 16.25 -42.10
C ASP A 48 -1.05 15.66 -40.68
N LEU A 49 -2.16 15.90 -40.00
CA LEU A 49 -2.32 15.56 -38.59
C LEU A 49 -3.05 14.22 -38.39
N SER A 50 -2.32 13.19 -37.96
CA SER A 50 -2.94 12.04 -37.27
C SER A 50 -2.87 12.27 -35.76
N ILE A 51 -4.02 12.51 -35.12
CA ILE A 51 -4.13 12.53 -33.66
C ILE A 51 -4.57 11.16 -33.17
N GLU A 52 -3.72 10.49 -32.39
CA GLU A 52 -4.16 9.40 -31.52
C GLU A 52 -4.23 9.92 -30.09
N TYR A 53 -5.38 9.74 -29.44
CA TYR A 53 -5.55 10.06 -28.03
C TYR A 53 -6.07 8.86 -27.25
N GLY A 54 -5.66 8.77 -25.99
CA GLY A 54 -6.10 7.73 -25.07
C GLY A 54 -6.25 8.28 -23.65
N PHE A 55 -7.24 7.76 -22.94
CA PHE A 55 -7.45 8.02 -21.52
C PHE A 55 -7.05 6.80 -20.72
N GLN A 56 -6.21 7.01 -19.71
CA GLN A 56 -5.92 5.96 -18.73
C GLN A 56 -6.21 6.48 -17.34
N GLU A 57 -7.18 5.87 -16.67
CA GLU A 57 -7.42 6.10 -15.25
C GLU A 57 -6.23 5.59 -14.42
N ILE A 58 -5.60 6.50 -13.69
CA ILE A 58 -4.47 6.24 -12.80
C ILE A 58 -4.99 5.94 -11.41
N ALA A 59 -5.92 6.79 -10.96
CA ALA A 59 -6.54 6.69 -9.66
C ALA A 59 -7.95 7.29 -9.72
N SER A 60 -8.84 6.77 -8.89
CA SER A 60 -10.18 7.30 -8.70
C SER A 60 -10.44 7.58 -7.23
N LYS A 61 -11.31 8.55 -6.99
CA LYS A 61 -11.81 8.92 -5.67
C LYS A 61 -13.34 8.90 -5.70
N TRP A 62 -13.95 8.23 -4.74
CA TRP A 62 -15.41 8.13 -4.60
C TRP A 62 -15.85 8.91 -3.35
N GLY A 63 -16.45 10.08 -3.54
CA GLY A 63 -16.85 10.94 -2.42
C GLY A 63 -15.66 11.36 -1.53
N ASP A 64 -15.76 11.06 -0.23
CA ASP A 64 -14.74 11.38 0.78
C ASP A 64 -13.71 10.27 1.00
N GLU A 65 -13.80 9.16 0.26
CA GLU A 65 -12.79 8.11 0.30
C GLU A 65 -11.41 8.63 -0.13
N PRO A 66 -10.30 8.08 0.36
CA PRO A 66 -8.99 8.43 -0.16
C PRO A 66 -8.85 7.98 -1.63
N TRP A 67 -7.92 8.61 -2.35
CA TRP A 67 -7.57 8.21 -3.72
C TRP A 67 -7.13 6.75 -3.76
N LYS A 68 -7.66 5.98 -4.71
CA LYS A 68 -7.29 4.59 -4.95
C LYS A 68 -6.67 4.45 -6.33
N PHE A 69 -5.46 3.91 -6.39
CA PHE A 69 -4.80 3.59 -7.66
C PHE A 69 -5.52 2.44 -8.37
N ARG A 70 -5.62 2.48 -9.70
CA ARG A 70 -6.18 1.37 -10.46
C ARG A 70 -5.08 0.34 -10.74
N PHE A 71 -5.24 -0.85 -10.17
CA PHE A 71 -4.30 -1.98 -10.35
C PHE A 71 -4.72 -2.99 -11.43
N HIS A 72 -5.80 -2.75 -12.17
CA HIS A 72 -6.26 -3.69 -13.21
C HIS A 72 -5.58 -3.46 -14.57
N ASP A 73 -5.18 -2.22 -14.85
CA ASP A 73 -4.67 -1.83 -16.17
C ASP A 73 -3.17 -1.54 -16.10
N SER A 74 -2.42 -2.04 -17.08
CA SER A 74 -0.99 -1.68 -17.21
C SER A 74 -0.88 -0.25 -17.72
N TYR A 75 0.07 0.55 -17.20
CA TYR A 75 0.29 1.90 -17.74
C TYR A 75 0.58 1.85 -19.25
N HIS A 76 0.01 2.77 -20.03
CA HIS A 76 0.15 2.84 -21.50
C HIS A 76 1.63 2.87 -21.94
N ASN A 77 2.50 3.51 -21.15
CA ASN A 77 3.96 3.55 -21.37
C ASN A 77 4.75 2.58 -20.47
N SER A 78 4.12 1.56 -19.89
CA SER A 78 4.84 0.62 -19.02
C SER A 78 5.88 -0.22 -19.77
N GLN A 79 5.83 -0.29 -21.11
CA GLN A 79 6.76 -1.06 -21.97
C GLN A 79 7.05 -2.49 -21.48
N GLY A 80 6.12 -3.08 -20.73
CA GLY A 80 6.32 -4.40 -20.11
C GLY A 80 7.22 -4.43 -18.86
N GLU A 81 7.63 -3.28 -18.30
CA GLU A 81 8.33 -3.15 -17.00
C GLU A 81 7.41 -3.26 -15.78
N GLY A 82 6.13 -3.55 -16.02
CA GLY A 82 5.13 -3.74 -14.98
C GLY A 82 5.27 -5.06 -14.24
N ILE A 83 5.10 -5.01 -12.91
CA ILE A 83 4.92 -6.22 -12.11
C ILE A 83 3.42 -6.51 -12.00
N LYS A 84 3.06 -7.76 -12.27
CA LYS A 84 1.70 -8.28 -12.14
C LYS A 84 1.66 -9.40 -11.11
N ILE A 85 0.59 -9.43 -10.33
CA ILE A 85 0.25 -10.55 -9.46
C ILE A 85 -0.74 -11.44 -10.16
N GLN A 86 -0.48 -12.74 -10.18
CA GLN A 86 -1.38 -13.75 -10.71
C GLN A 86 -2.12 -14.43 -9.56
N LEU A 87 -3.45 -14.35 -9.59
CA LEU A 87 -4.33 -14.99 -8.61
C LEU A 87 -5.57 -15.55 -9.33
N ASN A 88 -5.87 -16.84 -9.13
CA ASN A 88 -7.07 -17.50 -9.67
C ASN A 88 -7.31 -17.18 -11.16
N SER A 89 -6.27 -17.34 -11.98
CA SER A 89 -6.27 -17.05 -13.44
C SER A 89 -6.47 -15.57 -13.83
N LYS A 90 -6.51 -14.64 -12.88
CA LYS A 90 -6.54 -13.19 -13.12
C LYS A 90 -5.17 -12.57 -12.85
N SER A 91 -4.84 -11.50 -13.59
CA SER A 91 -3.62 -10.73 -13.39
C SER A 91 -3.92 -9.31 -12.93
N TYR A 92 -3.23 -8.85 -11.89
CA TYR A 92 -3.37 -7.52 -11.31
C TYR A 92 -2.05 -6.79 -11.40
N PHE A 93 -2.02 -5.67 -12.11
CA PHE A 93 -0.87 -4.78 -12.20
C PHE A 93 -0.68 -4.00 -10.89
N ILE A 94 0.39 -4.27 -10.17
CA ILE A 94 0.64 -3.63 -8.86
C ILE A 94 1.55 -2.40 -8.94
N GLY A 95 2.21 -2.19 -10.09
CA GLY A 95 3.06 -1.03 -10.30
C GLY A 95 4.22 -1.29 -11.24
N LEU A 96 4.97 -0.22 -11.51
CA LEU A 96 6.24 -0.30 -12.23
C LEU A 96 7.31 -0.83 -11.28
N ARG A 97 8.14 -1.75 -11.77
CA ARG A 97 9.26 -2.32 -11.02
C ARG A 97 10.11 -1.24 -10.35
N LYS A 98 10.55 -0.24 -11.12
CA LYS A 98 11.41 0.85 -10.60
C LYS A 98 10.80 1.55 -9.38
N HIS A 99 9.49 1.79 -9.36
CA HIS A 99 8.82 2.40 -8.22
C HIS A 99 8.71 1.42 -7.04
N LEU A 100 8.32 0.17 -7.30
CA LEU A 100 8.19 -0.85 -6.26
C LEU A 100 9.54 -1.15 -5.58
N SER A 101 10.63 -1.17 -6.35
CA SER A 101 12.00 -1.36 -5.85
C SER A 101 12.48 -0.23 -4.94
N LEU A 102 11.91 0.99 -5.04
CA LEU A 102 12.21 2.08 -4.09
C LEU A 102 11.60 1.83 -2.71
N HIS A 103 10.46 1.12 -2.68
CA HIS A 103 9.71 0.88 -1.45
C HIS A 103 10.00 -0.46 -0.81
N SER A 104 10.55 -1.42 -1.57
CA SER A 104 10.81 -2.76 -1.07
C SER A 104 12.01 -3.44 -1.74
N PRO A 105 12.94 -4.02 -0.94
CA PRO A 105 14.03 -4.84 -1.44
C PRO A 105 13.57 -6.08 -2.20
N PHE A 106 12.39 -6.63 -1.86
CA PHE A 106 11.82 -7.80 -2.55
C PHE A 106 11.75 -7.55 -4.06
N PHE A 107 11.20 -6.40 -4.48
CA PHE A 107 11.08 -6.09 -5.91
C PHE A 107 12.40 -5.70 -6.56
N ALA A 108 13.37 -5.20 -5.78
CA ALA A 108 14.71 -4.91 -6.27
C ALA A 108 15.50 -6.19 -6.61
N TRP A 109 15.24 -7.29 -5.91
CA TRP A 109 15.92 -8.57 -6.12
C TRP A 109 15.26 -9.50 -7.12
N LEU A 110 14.05 -9.19 -7.58
CA LEU A 110 13.40 -9.98 -8.62
C LEU A 110 14.23 -9.96 -9.92
N PRO A 111 14.36 -11.08 -10.65
CA PRO A 111 14.98 -11.11 -11.97
C PRO A 111 14.37 -10.07 -12.91
N THR A 112 15.16 -9.44 -13.78
CA THR A 112 14.71 -8.32 -14.63
C THR A 112 13.57 -8.72 -15.57
N ASP A 113 13.55 -9.97 -16.01
CA ASP A 113 12.53 -10.59 -16.85
C ASP A 113 11.30 -11.08 -16.08
N GLN A 114 11.35 -11.13 -14.75
CA GLN A 114 10.21 -11.52 -13.92
C GLN A 114 9.10 -10.47 -14.00
N LYS A 115 8.02 -10.78 -14.71
CA LYS A 115 6.85 -9.89 -14.84
C LYS A 115 5.65 -10.30 -14.01
N TYR A 116 5.59 -11.58 -13.64
CA TYR A 116 4.44 -12.18 -12.96
C TYR A 116 4.86 -12.77 -11.62
N LEU A 117 4.09 -12.51 -10.58
CA LEU A 117 4.25 -13.11 -9.26
C LEU A 117 3.04 -13.99 -8.99
N SER A 118 3.25 -15.29 -8.91
CA SER A 118 2.22 -16.22 -8.44
C SER A 118 2.17 -16.14 -6.92
N ILE A 119 1.02 -15.75 -6.38
CA ILE A 119 0.85 -15.58 -4.95
C ILE A 119 -0.38 -16.38 -4.52
N GLU A 120 -0.18 -17.23 -3.52
CA GLU A 120 -1.28 -17.81 -2.77
C GLU A 120 -1.78 -16.76 -1.79
N CYS A 121 -2.99 -16.25 -2.04
CA CYS A 121 -3.64 -15.29 -1.18
C CYS A 121 -5.14 -15.58 -1.15
N ASP A 122 -5.66 -15.84 0.04
CA ASP A 122 -7.07 -16.17 0.23
C ASP A 122 -8.00 -14.96 0.00
N ASP A 123 -7.46 -13.75 0.13
CA ASP A 123 -8.22 -12.51 0.00
C ASP A 123 -7.42 -11.42 -0.71
N ILE A 124 -7.76 -11.23 -1.99
CA ILE A 124 -7.15 -10.22 -2.83
C ILE A 124 -7.39 -8.79 -2.35
N CYS A 125 -8.48 -8.52 -1.64
CA CYS A 125 -8.77 -7.18 -1.16
C CYS A 125 -7.70 -6.72 -0.16
N LYS A 126 -7.27 -7.62 0.75
CA LYS A 126 -6.18 -7.35 1.72
C LYS A 126 -4.87 -7.05 1.01
N LEU A 127 -4.56 -7.85 -0.01
CA LEU A 127 -3.37 -7.67 -0.84
C LEU A 127 -3.39 -6.32 -1.58
N MET A 128 -4.53 -5.95 -2.16
CA MET A 128 -4.68 -4.68 -2.86
C MET A 128 -4.57 -3.49 -1.89
N ILE A 129 -5.16 -3.57 -0.69
CA ILE A 129 -5.01 -2.53 0.34
C ILE A 129 -3.53 -2.34 0.70
N CYS A 130 -2.77 -3.43 0.86
CA CYS A 130 -1.34 -3.37 1.11
C CYS A 130 -0.60 -2.56 0.02
N PHE A 131 -0.88 -2.82 -1.27
CA PHE A 131 -0.26 -2.07 -2.35
C PHE A 131 -0.73 -0.62 -2.45
N GLN A 132 -2.00 -0.34 -2.20
CA GLN A 132 -2.48 1.04 -2.13
C GLN A 132 -1.70 1.85 -1.08
N ILE A 133 -1.53 1.29 0.13
CA ILE A 133 -0.73 1.92 1.19
C ILE A 133 0.73 2.05 0.77
N ALA A 134 1.28 1.04 0.09
CA ALA A 134 2.64 1.09 -0.42
C ALA A 134 2.88 2.26 -1.37
N HIS A 135 1.86 2.62 -2.16
CA HIS A 135 1.85 3.80 -3.05
C HIS A 135 1.42 5.10 -2.34
N GLY A 136 1.25 5.07 -1.02
CA GLY A 136 1.03 6.26 -0.18
C GLY A 136 -0.43 6.58 0.14
N VAL A 137 -1.38 5.73 -0.23
CA VAL A 137 -2.80 5.92 0.11
C VAL A 137 -3.00 5.87 1.63
N GLN A 138 -3.63 6.89 2.18
CA GLN A 138 -3.93 6.99 3.61
C GLN A 138 -5.37 6.52 3.87
N PHE A 139 -5.52 5.25 4.23
CA PHE A 139 -6.84 4.72 4.64
C PHE A 139 -7.11 4.95 6.12
N SER A 140 -8.39 5.06 6.49
CA SER A 140 -8.86 4.75 7.83
C SER A 140 -9.34 3.30 7.81
N LEU A 141 -8.59 2.41 8.48
CA LEU A 141 -8.83 0.97 8.44
C LEU A 141 -9.34 0.46 9.77
N GLN A 142 -10.18 -0.58 9.72
CA GLN A 142 -10.54 -1.36 10.89
C GLN A 142 -9.35 -2.19 11.37
N GLU A 143 -9.28 -2.47 12.67
CA GLU A 143 -8.17 -3.21 13.28
C GLU A 143 -7.92 -4.57 12.62
N SER A 144 -8.98 -5.33 12.32
CA SER A 144 -8.89 -6.60 11.61
C SER A 144 -8.18 -6.45 10.26
N THR A 145 -8.54 -5.41 9.49
CA THR A 145 -7.92 -5.11 8.19
C THR A 145 -6.46 -4.69 8.35
N ILE A 146 -6.11 -3.97 9.41
CA ILE A 146 -4.72 -3.58 9.71
C ILE A 146 -3.88 -4.83 9.97
N ARG A 147 -4.37 -5.75 10.82
CA ARG A 147 -3.69 -7.02 11.13
C ARG A 147 -3.51 -7.88 9.88
N ASP A 148 -4.57 -7.99 9.09
CA ASP A 148 -4.61 -8.71 7.83
C ASP A 148 -3.62 -8.16 6.78
N THR A 149 -3.30 -6.87 6.83
CA THR A 149 -2.37 -6.21 5.91
C THR A 149 -0.90 -6.51 6.23
N LEU A 150 -0.60 -6.89 7.49
CA LEU A 150 0.77 -7.16 7.92
C LEU A 150 1.40 -8.38 7.23
N GLY A 151 0.60 -9.42 6.98
CA GLY A 151 1.03 -10.63 6.25
C GLY A 151 1.63 -10.30 4.87
N PRO A 152 0.84 -9.70 3.96
CA PRO A 152 1.34 -9.22 2.67
C PRO A 152 2.50 -8.21 2.81
N ALA A 153 2.44 -7.29 3.77
CA ALA A 153 3.51 -6.31 3.97
C ALA A 153 4.85 -6.99 4.29
N LYS A 154 4.84 -8.02 5.14
CA LYS A 154 6.00 -8.85 5.46
C LYS A 154 6.46 -9.66 4.25
N GLN A 155 5.54 -10.32 3.54
CA GLN A 155 5.83 -11.11 2.34
C GLN A 155 6.57 -10.29 1.27
N PHE A 156 6.10 -9.07 1.00
CA PHE A 156 6.71 -8.18 0.02
C PHE A 156 7.74 -7.22 0.62
N GLN A 157 8.12 -7.36 1.89
CA GLN A 157 9.11 -6.50 2.57
C GLN A 157 8.80 -4.99 2.44
N LEU A 158 7.53 -4.63 2.54
CA LEU A 158 7.04 -3.25 2.40
C LEU A 158 7.10 -2.51 3.75
N ALA A 159 8.30 -2.04 4.11
CA ALA A 159 8.55 -1.40 5.40
C ALA A 159 7.67 -0.15 5.65
N ASN A 160 7.31 0.58 4.58
CA ASN A 160 6.39 1.71 4.69
C ASN A 160 4.97 1.28 5.09
N VAL A 161 4.49 0.15 4.57
CA VAL A 161 3.19 -0.43 4.96
C VAL A 161 3.24 -0.94 6.39
N THR A 162 4.30 -1.66 6.79
CA THR A 162 4.48 -2.10 8.18
C THR A 162 4.44 -0.93 9.16
N ARG A 163 5.12 0.18 8.85
CA ARG A 163 5.10 1.41 9.67
C ARG A 163 3.73 2.09 9.70
N PHE A 164 2.98 2.04 8.60
CA PHE A 164 1.63 2.56 8.56
C PHE A 164 0.71 1.74 9.48
N CYS A 165 0.72 0.42 9.35
CA CYS A 165 -0.06 -0.49 10.20
C CYS A 165 0.32 -0.34 11.68
N GLU A 166 1.61 -0.27 11.99
CA GLU A 166 2.11 -0.06 13.35
C GLU A 166 1.52 1.21 13.99
N ARG A 167 1.50 2.32 13.25
CA ARG A 167 0.96 3.59 13.73
C ARG A 167 -0.54 3.50 14.00
N GLN A 168 -1.29 2.91 13.07
CA GLN A 168 -2.73 2.73 13.21
C GLN A 168 -3.07 1.86 14.43
N LEU A 169 -2.30 0.81 14.71
CA LEU A 169 -2.48 -0.02 15.91
C LEU A 169 -2.22 0.75 17.20
N ILE A 170 -1.25 1.67 17.20
CA ILE A 170 -0.98 2.56 18.35
C ILE A 170 -2.13 3.57 18.52
N GLU A 171 -2.60 4.17 17.43
CA GLU A 171 -3.66 5.19 17.43
C GLU A 171 -5.04 4.63 17.79
N ALA A 172 -5.31 3.37 17.42
CA ALA A 172 -6.53 2.67 17.81
C ALA A 172 -6.63 2.46 19.35
N ASP A 173 -5.52 2.62 20.07
CA ASP A 173 -5.40 2.47 21.53
C ASP A 173 -6.18 1.27 22.09
N ASP A 174 -6.02 0.12 21.44
CA ASP A 174 -6.96 -0.98 21.65
C ASP A 174 -6.71 -1.77 22.95
N SER A 175 -7.82 -2.12 23.57
CA SER A 175 -8.04 -2.94 24.76
C SER A 175 -7.97 -4.45 24.49
N SER A 176 -7.60 -4.84 23.27
CA SER A 176 -7.49 -6.23 22.85
C SER A 176 -6.47 -7.02 23.69
N ASN A 177 -6.57 -8.35 23.61
CA ASN A 177 -5.77 -9.28 24.39
C ASN A 177 -4.27 -8.94 24.28
N MET A 178 -3.68 -8.42 25.38
CA MET A 178 -2.29 -7.98 25.44
C MET A 178 -1.32 -9.06 24.94
N LYS A 179 -1.62 -10.33 25.20
CA LYS A 179 -0.81 -11.46 24.76
C LYS A 179 -0.79 -11.60 23.24
N GLU A 180 -1.96 -11.51 22.61
CA GLU A 180 -2.07 -11.54 21.14
C GLU A 180 -1.38 -10.33 20.50
N ASN A 181 -1.46 -9.16 21.13
CA ASN A 181 -0.79 -7.95 20.66
C ASN A 181 0.74 -8.07 20.72
N ILE A 182 1.26 -8.62 21.82
CA ILE A 182 2.70 -8.90 21.95
C ILE A 182 3.14 -9.90 20.89
N ARG A 183 2.40 -11.00 20.71
CA ARG A 183 2.72 -12.00 19.68
C ARG A 183 2.74 -11.38 18.28
N LEU A 184 1.71 -10.60 17.94
CA LEU A 184 1.64 -9.88 16.66
C LEU A 184 2.86 -8.94 16.48
N ALA A 185 3.20 -8.18 17.51
CA ALA A 185 4.33 -7.26 17.44
C ALA A 185 5.66 -7.98 17.23
N CYS A 186 5.85 -9.15 17.85
CA CYS A 186 7.02 -9.99 17.64
C CYS A 186 7.06 -10.56 16.22
N GLU A 187 5.96 -11.17 15.77
CA GLU A 187 5.84 -11.83 14.45
C GLU A 187 6.14 -10.87 13.29
N TYR A 188 5.68 -9.62 13.39
CA TYR A 188 5.80 -8.60 12.34
C TYR A 188 6.85 -7.52 12.61
N ASN A 189 7.65 -7.67 13.67
CA ASN A 189 8.69 -6.71 14.08
C ASN A 189 8.16 -5.27 14.27
N LEU A 190 7.02 -5.14 14.95
CA LEU A 190 6.38 -3.86 15.27
C LEU A 190 6.96 -3.27 16.55
N ARG A 191 8.19 -2.76 16.48
CA ARG A 191 8.97 -2.27 17.63
C ARG A 191 8.24 -1.20 18.45
N HIS A 192 7.72 -0.16 17.81
CA HIS A 192 7.07 0.95 18.50
C HIS A 192 5.75 0.51 19.12
N PHE A 193 5.01 -0.37 18.43
CA PHE A 193 3.80 -0.96 18.98
C PHE A 193 4.13 -1.85 20.19
N TYR A 194 5.17 -2.69 20.10
CA TYR A 194 5.66 -3.48 21.23
C TYR A 194 6.01 -2.60 22.43
N ILE A 195 6.80 -1.54 22.22
CA ILE A 195 7.17 -0.59 23.29
C ILE A 195 5.92 0.08 23.88
N HIS A 196 4.96 0.47 23.04
CA HIS A 196 3.69 1.03 23.48
C HIS A 196 2.91 0.06 24.37
N LEU A 197 2.87 -1.23 24.01
CA LEU A 197 2.18 -2.28 24.79
C LEU A 197 2.85 -2.53 26.14
N ILE A 198 4.17 -2.78 26.14
CA ILE A 198 4.87 -3.16 27.37
C ILE A 198 4.92 -2.00 28.38
N ARG A 199 4.87 -0.74 27.94
CA ARG A 199 4.73 0.43 28.84
C ARG A 199 3.44 0.42 29.67
N LYS A 200 2.41 -0.30 29.21
CA LYS A 200 1.15 -0.47 29.96
C LYS A 200 1.25 -1.59 31.01
N VAL A 201 2.30 -2.41 30.96
CA VAL A 201 2.51 -3.53 31.91
C VAL A 201 3.14 -3.00 33.20
N LYS A 202 2.58 -3.40 34.35
CA LYS A 202 2.95 -2.87 35.67
C LYS A 202 4.36 -3.26 36.11
N ASP A 203 4.75 -4.51 35.85
CA ASP A 203 6.01 -5.07 36.34
C ASP A 203 6.49 -6.24 35.47
N ALA A 204 7.74 -6.62 35.69
CA ALA A 204 8.42 -7.69 34.96
C ALA A 204 7.75 -9.06 35.14
N LYS A 205 7.12 -9.34 36.29
CA LYS A 205 6.45 -10.62 36.51
C LYS A 205 5.22 -10.73 35.61
N SER A 206 4.40 -9.67 35.60
CA SER A 206 3.23 -9.57 34.72
C SER A 206 3.62 -9.67 33.25
N LEU A 207 4.77 -9.10 32.86
CA LEU A 207 5.30 -9.22 31.50
C LEU A 207 5.69 -10.68 31.17
N GLY A 208 6.31 -11.38 32.12
CA GLY A 208 6.64 -12.80 31.99
C GLY A 208 5.41 -13.71 31.88
N ASP A 209 4.30 -13.34 32.52
CA ASP A 209 3.03 -14.09 32.42
C ASP A 209 2.36 -13.90 31.04
N ILE A 210 2.64 -12.79 30.36
CA ILE A 210 2.08 -12.48 29.03
C ILE A 210 2.95 -13.05 27.91
N ILE A 211 4.28 -12.94 28.01
CA ILE A 211 5.22 -13.44 27.01
C ILE A 211 5.32 -14.96 27.15
N ASP A 212 4.77 -15.68 26.17
CA ASP A 212 4.98 -17.12 26.06
C ASP A 212 6.25 -17.47 25.28
N GLU A 213 6.61 -18.76 25.33
CA GLU A 213 7.78 -19.32 24.65
C GLU A 213 7.73 -19.07 23.14
N GLU A 214 6.54 -19.15 22.53
CA GLU A 214 6.34 -18.88 21.11
C GLU A 214 6.70 -17.43 20.77
N SER A 215 6.17 -16.46 21.54
CA SER A 215 6.49 -15.04 21.35
C SER A 215 7.99 -14.78 21.52
N LEU A 216 8.62 -15.39 22.53
CA LEU A 216 10.05 -15.24 22.80
C LEU A 216 10.91 -15.75 21.63
N ASN A 217 10.56 -16.91 21.06
CA ASN A 217 11.27 -17.51 19.93
C ASN A 217 11.12 -16.70 18.64
N MET A 218 10.03 -15.94 18.50
CA MET A 218 9.79 -15.06 17.34
C MET A 218 10.40 -13.67 17.50
N MET A 219 10.88 -13.28 18.70
CA MET A 219 11.32 -11.91 18.96
C MET A 219 12.50 -11.49 18.09
N PRO A 220 12.36 -10.42 17.29
CA PRO A 220 13.48 -9.75 16.66
C PRO A 220 14.44 -9.18 17.72
N GLY A 221 15.73 -9.12 17.40
CA GLY A 221 16.76 -8.69 18.35
C GLY A 221 16.50 -7.31 18.99
N GLU A 222 15.90 -6.37 18.25
CA GLU A 222 15.54 -5.04 18.80
C GLU A 222 14.37 -5.09 19.80
N ILE A 223 13.40 -5.98 19.57
CA ILE A 223 12.30 -6.22 20.52
C ILE A 223 12.85 -6.93 21.75
N LEU A 224 13.67 -7.97 21.59
CA LEU A 224 14.30 -8.69 22.70
C LEU A 224 15.13 -7.75 23.60
N LYS A 225 15.88 -6.82 23.02
CA LYS A 225 16.60 -5.79 23.79
C LYS A 225 15.66 -4.94 24.64
N ALA A 226 14.52 -4.51 24.10
CA ALA A 226 13.52 -3.75 24.84
C ALA A 226 12.90 -4.59 25.97
N THR A 227 12.61 -5.87 25.70
CA THR A 227 12.12 -6.83 26.69
C THR A 227 13.09 -6.96 27.86
N VAL A 228 14.36 -7.29 27.57
CA VAL A 228 15.44 -7.43 28.57
C VAL A 228 15.60 -6.13 29.38
N ALA A 229 15.59 -4.97 28.72
CA ALA A 229 15.66 -3.69 29.42
C ALA A 229 14.51 -3.51 30.42
N MET A 230 13.29 -3.90 30.06
CA MET A 230 12.16 -3.83 30.98
C MET A 230 12.30 -4.79 32.16
N PHE A 231 12.75 -6.03 31.94
CA PHE A 231 12.95 -7.03 32.99
C PHE A 231 14.01 -6.60 34.01
N PHE A 232 15.17 -6.12 33.55
CA PHE A 232 16.33 -5.88 34.41
C PHE A 232 16.45 -4.44 34.91
N HIS A 233 15.91 -3.46 34.19
CA HIS A 233 16.11 -2.05 34.52
C HIS A 233 14.84 -1.32 34.97
N ARG A 234 13.65 -1.94 34.86
CA ARG A 234 12.33 -1.31 35.11
C ARG A 234 12.20 0.08 34.46
N LYS A 235 12.90 0.29 33.33
CA LYS A 235 12.97 1.56 32.59
C LYS A 235 12.84 1.26 31.10
N LEU A 236 11.99 2.04 30.44
CA LEU A 236 11.72 2.08 28.99
C LEU A 236 11.48 3.53 28.54
#